data_AF-L1P1F1-F1
#
_entry.id   AF-L1P1F1-F1
#
_cell.length_a   1.000
_cell.length_b   1.000
_cell.length_c   1.000
_cell.angle_alpha   90.00
_cell.angle_beta   90.00
_cell.angle_gamma   90.00
#
_symmetry.space_group_name_H-M   'P 1'
#
loop_
_entity.id
_entity.type
_entity.pdbx_description
1 polymer ?
#
loop_
_entity_poly.entity_id
_entity_poly.type
_entity_poly.pdbx_seq_one_letter_code
_entity_poly.pdbx_strand_id
1 'polypeptide(L)'
;MFIQNKLTYKKTNILNYKLIEFNEMPSFLEITIIEYLNRIYLDGYFLQAIQKLMQQYGDFSIEGCYGYYPDWESPYQEMHFHNGLVCFAVCYDDEDHRVYLTERQFFRYAKEACLRFIELHPEHRDFVMNIVDNWKPKYPDKFPD
;
A
#
# COMPACT_ATOMS: atom_id res chain seq x y z
N MET A 1 -23.14 5.69 11.50
CA MET A 1 -22.15 6.78 11.51
C MET A 1 -21.06 6.45 12.52
N PHE A 2 -20.11 5.57 12.18
CA PHE A 2 -19.05 5.14 13.09
C PHE A 2 -17.80 4.77 12.27
N ILE A 3 -16.62 5.17 12.78
CA ILE A 3 -15.26 4.78 12.33
C ILE A 3 -14.66 5.57 11.14
N GLN A 4 -14.53 6.89 11.23
CA GLN A 4 -13.51 7.62 10.45
C GLN A 4 -12.45 8.26 11.35
N ASN A 5 -12.82 8.76 12.53
CA ASN A 5 -11.89 9.43 13.47
C ASN A 5 -10.80 8.53 14.09
N LYS A 6 -10.76 7.21 13.84
CA LYS A 6 -9.74 6.29 14.39
C LYS A 6 -8.57 6.00 13.45
N LEU A 7 -8.67 6.35 12.17
CA LEU A 7 -7.64 6.02 11.16
C LEU A 7 -6.80 7.23 10.73
N THR A 8 -7.04 8.39 11.33
CA THR A 8 -6.29 9.63 11.08
C THR A 8 -5.23 9.83 12.17
N TYR A 9 -4.00 10.14 11.79
CA TYR A 9 -2.91 10.53 12.71
C TYR A 9 -2.52 11.99 12.49
N LYS A 10 -1.91 12.62 13.50
CA LYS A 10 -1.37 13.98 13.34
C LYS A 10 -0.18 13.92 12.39
N LYS A 11 -0.19 14.75 11.35
CA LYS A 11 0.98 14.92 10.46
C LYS A 11 2.18 15.31 11.31
N THR A 12 3.17 14.42 11.42
CA THR A 12 4.47 14.72 11.99
C THR A 12 5.15 15.82 11.17
N ASN A 13 6.06 16.55 11.82
CA ASN A 13 6.85 17.63 11.24
C ASN A 13 7.35 17.26 9.82
N ILE A 14 7.28 18.19 8.86
CA ILE A 14 7.48 17.98 7.41
C ILE A 14 8.84 17.33 7.08
N LEU A 15 9.77 17.27 8.04
CA LEU A 15 11.07 16.62 7.90
C LEU A 15 11.03 15.08 7.96
N ASN A 16 9.96 14.45 8.50
CA ASN A 16 9.85 12.98 8.68
C ASN A 16 8.63 12.38 7.94
N TYR A 17 8.39 12.80 6.70
CA TYR A 17 7.24 12.33 5.90
C TYR A 17 7.52 11.05 5.08
N LYS A 18 8.75 10.52 5.09
CA LYS A 18 9.09 9.30 4.36
C LYS A 18 9.07 8.11 5.31
N LEU A 19 8.33 7.08 4.92
CA LEU A 19 8.33 5.77 5.56
C LEU A 19 9.42 4.87 4.96
N ILE A 20 9.71 5.02 3.68
CA ILE A 20 10.77 4.28 2.99
C ILE A 20 11.64 5.26 2.20
N GLU A 21 12.96 5.07 2.27
CA GLU A 21 13.94 5.78 1.46
C GLU A 21 14.31 4.97 0.22
N PHE A 22 14.73 5.65 -0.85
CA PHE A 22 15.21 4.96 -2.05
C PHE A 22 16.60 4.39 -1.82
N ASN A 23 16.83 3.21 -2.39
CA ASN A 23 18.17 2.71 -2.66
C ASN A 23 18.87 3.60 -3.72
N GLU A 24 20.19 3.47 -3.88
CA GLU A 24 20.98 4.34 -4.80
C GLU A 24 20.48 4.34 -6.25
N MET A 25 19.94 3.21 -6.74
CA MET A 25 19.39 3.06 -8.09
C MET A 25 18.11 2.21 -8.07
N PRO A 26 16.95 2.77 -7.71
CA PRO A 26 15.71 2.02 -7.63
C PRO A 26 15.14 1.76 -9.02
N SER A 27 14.58 0.57 -9.22
CA SER A 27 13.78 0.25 -10.40
C SER A 27 12.51 1.10 -10.46
N PHE A 28 11.89 1.24 -11.64
CA PHE A 28 10.59 1.93 -11.76
C PHE A 28 9.51 1.33 -10.84
N LEU A 29 9.52 0.00 -10.69
CA LEU A 29 8.64 -0.70 -9.76
C LEU A 29 8.86 -0.24 -8.31
N GLU A 30 10.12 -0.20 -7.86
CA GLU A 30 10.48 0.29 -6.53
C GLU A 30 10.09 1.74 -6.32
N ILE A 31 10.33 2.59 -7.33
CA ILE A 31 9.94 4.01 -7.30
C ILE A 31 8.44 4.12 -7.04
N THR A 32 7.62 3.45 -7.83
CA THR A 32 6.17 3.56 -7.76
C THR A 32 5.60 3.06 -6.43
N ILE A 33 6.03 1.91 -5.91
CA ILE A 33 5.49 1.39 -4.64
C ILE A 33 5.95 2.22 -3.43
N ILE A 34 7.20 2.69 -3.42
CA ILE A 34 7.73 3.52 -2.34
C ILE A 34 7.04 4.89 -2.34
N GLU A 35 6.90 5.54 -3.51
CA GLU A 35 6.16 6.80 -3.61
C GLU A 35 4.70 6.62 -3.20
N TYR A 36 4.04 5.54 -3.60
CA TYR A 36 2.68 5.26 -3.18
C TYR A 36 2.56 5.25 -1.65
N LEU A 37 3.37 4.45 -0.97
CA LEU A 37 3.33 4.32 0.50
C LEU A 37 3.67 5.64 1.20
N ASN A 38 4.68 6.36 0.71
CA ASN A 38 5.07 7.66 1.24
C ASN A 38 3.99 8.73 1.04
N ARG A 39 3.33 8.77 -0.13
CA ARG A 39 2.30 9.76 -0.46
C ARG A 39 1.03 9.55 0.36
N ILE A 40 0.57 8.30 0.45
CA ILE A 40 -0.56 7.93 1.31
C ILE A 40 -0.27 8.31 2.77
N TYR A 41 0.98 8.10 3.22
CA TYR A 41 1.38 8.50 4.56
C TYR A 41 1.44 10.03 4.76
N LEU A 42 2.00 10.76 3.81
CA LEU A 42 2.02 12.22 3.85
C LEU A 42 0.61 12.83 3.91
N ASP A 43 -0.35 12.19 3.25
CA ASP A 43 -1.74 12.65 3.19
C ASP A 43 -2.61 12.23 4.37
N GLY A 44 -2.10 11.39 5.28
CA GLY A 44 -2.81 11.01 6.51
C GLY A 44 -3.66 9.74 6.37
N TYR A 45 -3.49 8.97 5.29
CA TYR A 45 -4.34 7.83 4.95
C TYR A 45 -3.69 6.46 5.14
N PHE A 46 -2.47 6.41 5.71
CA PHE A 46 -1.68 5.17 5.79
C PHE A 46 -2.43 4.00 6.45
N LEU A 47 -3.05 4.23 7.61
CA LEU A 47 -3.78 3.18 8.34
C LEU A 47 -4.96 2.63 7.54
N GLN A 48 -5.67 3.50 6.80
CA GLN A 48 -6.78 3.09 5.95
C GLN A 48 -6.29 2.27 4.76
N ALA A 49 -5.20 2.70 4.12
CA ALA A 49 -4.62 2.01 2.98
C ALA A 49 -4.12 0.60 3.33
N ILE A 50 -3.35 0.44 4.42
CA ILE A 50 -2.87 -0.89 4.83
C ILE A 50 -4.03 -1.81 5.23
N GLN A 51 -5.09 -1.27 5.87
CA GLN A 51 -6.27 -2.07 6.18
C GLN A 51 -6.95 -2.57 4.89
N LYS A 52 -7.14 -1.69 3.91
CA LYS A 52 -7.77 -2.02 2.63
C LYS A 52 -6.95 -3.03 1.82
N LEU A 53 -5.65 -2.77 1.67
CA LEU A 53 -4.78 -3.55 0.79
C LEU A 53 -4.26 -4.84 1.44
N MET A 54 -3.91 -4.81 2.73
CA MET A 54 -3.30 -5.97 3.40
C MET A 54 -4.34 -6.86 4.08
N GLN A 55 -5.40 -6.28 4.67
CA GLN A 55 -6.40 -7.06 5.41
C GLN A 55 -7.61 -7.44 4.55
N GLN A 56 -8.05 -6.55 3.65
CA GLN A 56 -9.27 -6.75 2.86
C GLN A 56 -9.00 -7.21 1.42
N TYR A 57 -7.74 -7.14 0.95
CA TYR A 57 -7.37 -7.42 -0.45
C TYR A 57 -8.23 -6.64 -1.45
N GLY A 58 -8.52 -5.38 -1.11
CA GLY A 58 -9.34 -4.47 -1.91
C GLY A 58 -8.52 -3.39 -2.58
N ASP A 59 -9.08 -2.19 -2.66
CA ASP A 59 -8.48 -1.01 -3.25
C ASP A 59 -8.29 0.13 -2.24
N PHE A 60 -7.28 0.95 -2.47
CA PHE A 60 -7.15 2.26 -1.87
C PHE A 60 -6.44 3.20 -2.83
N SER A 61 -7.13 4.28 -3.20
CA SER A 61 -6.61 5.28 -4.14
C SER A 61 -6.94 6.68 -3.67
N ILE A 62 -6.03 7.61 -3.92
CA ILE A 62 -6.24 9.06 -3.85
C ILE A 62 -5.82 9.66 -5.19
N GLU A 63 -6.15 10.94 -5.43
CA GLU A 63 -5.77 11.62 -6.67
C GLU A 63 -4.25 11.49 -6.94
N GLY A 64 -3.90 10.89 -8.08
CA GLY A 64 -2.53 10.69 -8.51
C GLY A 64 -1.78 9.56 -7.78
N CYS A 65 -2.46 8.70 -7.01
CA CYS A 65 -1.83 7.61 -6.26
C CYS A 65 -2.81 6.45 -6.07
N TYR A 66 -2.60 5.37 -6.82
CA TYR A 66 -3.58 4.29 -7.00
C TYR A 66 -2.98 2.95 -6.56
N GLY A 67 -3.74 2.17 -5.80
CA GLY A 67 -3.35 0.83 -5.37
C GLY A 67 -4.56 -0.09 -5.29
N TYR A 68 -4.54 -1.23 -5.98
CA TYR A 68 -5.70 -2.11 -6.03
C TYR A 68 -5.35 -3.57 -6.37
N TYR A 69 -6.16 -4.48 -5.83
CA TYR A 69 -6.23 -5.89 -6.25
C TYR A 69 -7.11 -6.03 -7.49
N PRO A 70 -6.98 -7.14 -8.24
CA PRO A 70 -7.82 -7.37 -9.41
C PRO A 70 -9.28 -7.61 -9.01
N ASP A 71 -10.20 -7.04 -9.78
CA ASP A 71 -11.64 -7.19 -9.62
C ASP A 71 -12.29 -7.48 -10.97
N TRP A 72 -12.61 -8.75 -11.22
CA TRP A 72 -13.23 -9.22 -12.45
C TRP A 72 -14.71 -8.86 -12.59
N GLU A 73 -15.36 -8.44 -11.51
CA GLU A 73 -16.75 -7.95 -11.54
C GLU A 73 -16.81 -6.43 -11.82
N SER A 74 -15.67 -5.75 -11.80
CA SER A 74 -15.58 -4.33 -12.09
C SER A 74 -15.97 -4.04 -13.55
N PRO A 75 -16.70 -2.93 -13.83
CA PRO A 75 -16.96 -2.49 -15.20
C PRO A 75 -15.70 -1.91 -15.88
N TYR A 76 -14.62 -1.71 -15.12
CA TYR A 76 -13.36 -1.12 -15.58
C TYR A 76 -12.37 -2.21 -15.99
N GLN A 77 -12.00 -2.24 -17.28
CA GLN A 77 -11.16 -3.29 -17.85
C GLN A 77 -9.76 -3.32 -17.24
N GLU A 78 -9.24 -2.17 -16.80
CA GLU A 78 -7.98 -2.05 -16.09
C GLU A 78 -7.91 -2.86 -14.79
N MET A 79 -9.05 -3.17 -14.17
CA MET A 79 -9.14 -3.97 -12.96
C MET A 79 -9.03 -5.48 -13.26
N HIS A 80 -9.09 -5.88 -14.53
CA HIS A 80 -9.14 -7.27 -14.97
C HIS A 80 -7.74 -7.81 -15.24
N PHE A 81 -6.96 -8.03 -14.17
CA PHE A 81 -5.62 -8.61 -14.26
C PHE A 81 -5.45 -9.86 -13.39
N HIS A 82 -4.25 -10.46 -13.46
CA HIS A 82 -3.98 -11.76 -12.87
C HIS A 82 -4.11 -11.76 -11.34
N ASN A 83 -4.88 -12.72 -10.83
CA ASN A 83 -4.93 -13.05 -9.39
C ASN A 83 -3.52 -13.37 -8.86
N GLY A 84 -3.23 -12.91 -7.64
CA GLY A 84 -1.91 -13.02 -7.00
C GLY A 84 -0.99 -11.84 -7.28
N LEU A 85 -1.46 -10.86 -8.06
CA LEU A 85 -0.81 -9.56 -8.26
C LEU A 85 -1.60 -8.45 -7.56
N VAL A 86 -0.91 -7.33 -7.33
CA VAL A 86 -1.46 -6.06 -6.86
C VAL A 86 -0.91 -4.97 -7.78
N CYS A 87 -1.78 -4.09 -8.26
CA CYS A 87 -1.42 -3.01 -9.16
C CYS A 87 -1.20 -1.70 -8.39
N PHE A 88 -0.19 -0.94 -8.78
CA PHE A 88 0.08 0.40 -8.26
C PHE A 88 0.42 1.38 -9.39
N ALA A 89 0.00 2.63 -9.25
CA ALA A 89 0.37 3.73 -10.14
C ALA A 89 0.48 5.04 -9.35
N VAL A 90 1.42 5.90 -9.74
CA VAL A 90 1.65 7.22 -9.12
C VAL A 90 1.82 8.27 -10.21
N CYS A 91 1.36 9.50 -9.94
CA CYS A 91 1.27 10.66 -10.85
C CYS A 91 0.23 10.51 -11.97
N TYR A 92 0.31 9.45 -12.77
CA TYR A 92 -0.58 9.19 -13.89
C TYR A 92 -1.20 7.80 -13.76
N ASP A 93 -2.50 7.69 -14.06
CA ASP A 93 -3.22 6.40 -14.11
C ASP A 93 -3.32 5.90 -15.56
N ASP A 94 -2.18 5.81 -16.23
CA ASP A 94 -2.07 5.29 -17.58
C ASP A 94 -1.41 3.91 -17.55
N GLU A 95 -1.70 3.05 -18.53
CA GLU A 95 -1.17 1.67 -18.57
C GLU A 95 0.36 1.60 -18.44
N ASP A 96 1.07 2.53 -19.09
CA ASP A 96 2.54 2.60 -19.06
C ASP A 96 3.13 2.97 -17.68
N HIS A 97 2.30 3.49 -16.77
CA HIS A 97 2.72 3.92 -15.43
C HIS A 97 2.28 2.96 -14.31
N ARG A 98 1.60 1.87 -14.68
CA ARG A 98 1.19 0.83 -13.74
C ARG A 98 2.29 -0.19 -13.52
N VAL A 99 2.48 -0.56 -12.26
CA VAL A 99 3.39 -1.62 -11.85
C VAL A 99 2.60 -2.72 -11.16
N TYR A 100 2.92 -3.96 -11.46
CA TYR A 100 2.29 -5.12 -10.86
C TYR A 100 3.30 -5.83 -9.98
N LEU A 101 2.94 -6.01 -8.71
CA LEU A 101 3.74 -6.74 -7.73
C LEU A 101 3.02 -8.03 -7.38
N THR A 102 3.77 -9.10 -7.11
CA THR A 102 3.19 -10.23 -6.38
C THR A 102 2.75 -9.76 -4.99
N GLU A 103 1.75 -10.43 -4.41
CA GLU A 103 1.29 -10.14 -3.04
C GLU A 103 2.45 -10.14 -2.03
N ARG A 104 3.44 -11.03 -2.21
CA ARG A 104 4.62 -11.14 -1.35
C ARG A 104 5.59 -9.97 -1.55
N GLN A 105 5.82 -9.54 -2.79
CA GLN A 105 6.63 -8.35 -3.06
C GLN A 105 5.98 -7.11 -2.42
N PHE A 106 4.67 -6.91 -2.64
CA PHE A 106 3.93 -5.83 -2.00
C PHE A 106 4.05 -5.89 -0.47
N PHE A 107 3.85 -7.06 0.14
CA PHE A 107 3.94 -7.22 1.58
C PHE A 107 5.32 -6.84 2.15
N ARG A 108 6.42 -7.11 1.43
CA ARG A 108 7.77 -6.71 1.88
C ARG A 108 7.88 -5.20 2.05
N TYR A 109 7.48 -4.42 1.03
CA TYR A 109 7.47 -2.95 1.11
C TYR A 109 6.47 -2.44 2.15
N ALA A 110 5.25 -2.99 2.16
CA ALA A 110 4.22 -2.56 3.10
C ALA A 110 4.61 -2.82 4.57
N LYS A 111 5.26 -3.96 4.84
CA LYS A 111 5.79 -4.31 6.17
C LYS A 111 6.88 -3.34 6.60
N GLU A 112 7.82 -3.01 5.71
CA GLU A 112 8.87 -2.02 6.00
C GLU A 112 8.27 -0.65 6.36
N ALA A 113 7.34 -0.15 5.54
CA ALA A 113 6.62 1.09 5.83
C ALA A 113 5.84 1.01 7.15
N CYS A 114 5.21 -0.12 7.47
CA CYS A 114 4.51 -0.33 8.73
C CYS A 114 5.45 -0.26 9.94
N LEU A 115 6.61 -0.89 9.87
CA LEU A 115 7.60 -0.84 10.95
C LEU A 115 8.08 0.58 11.18
N ARG A 116 8.40 1.33 10.11
CA ARG A 116 8.77 2.74 10.21
C ARG A 116 7.64 3.61 10.75
N PHE A 117 6.40 3.35 10.32
CA PHE A 117 5.22 4.07 10.82
C PHE A 117 5.06 3.88 12.34
N ILE A 118 5.28 2.68 12.86
CA ILE A 118 5.20 2.37 14.30
C ILE A 118 6.28 3.14 15.09
N GLU A 119 7.49 3.27 14.56
CA GLU A 119 8.55 4.07 15.22
C GLU A 119 8.15 5.53 15.39
N LEU A 120 7.41 6.08 14.42
CA LEU A 120 6.94 7.47 14.42
C LEU A 120 5.63 7.66 15.20
N HIS A 121 4.76 6.64 15.21
CA HIS A 121 3.41 6.68 15.81
C HIS A 121 3.17 5.42 16.68
N PRO A 122 3.89 5.27 17.81
CA PRO A 122 3.82 4.07 18.65
C PRO A 122 2.42 3.78 19.21
N GLU A 123 1.54 4.78 19.32
CA GLU A 123 0.15 4.63 19.72
C GLU A 123 -0.69 3.73 18.80
N HIS A 124 -0.23 3.52 17.57
CA HIS A 124 -0.89 2.68 16.57
C HIS A 124 -0.26 1.29 16.44
N ARG A 125 0.75 0.96 17.27
CA ARG A 125 1.52 -0.30 17.18
C ARG A 125 0.63 -1.53 17.11
N ASP A 126 -0.30 -1.69 18.05
CA ASP A 126 -1.11 -2.91 18.14
C ASP A 126 -2.01 -3.09 16.92
N PHE A 127 -2.57 -2.00 16.39
CA PHE A 127 -3.38 -2.03 15.18
C PHE A 127 -2.55 -2.47 13.96
N VAL A 128 -1.39 -1.84 13.76
CA VAL A 128 -0.52 -2.11 12.62
C VAL A 128 0.06 -3.52 12.69
N MET A 129 0.57 -3.93 13.86
CA MET A 129 1.13 -5.27 14.05
C MET A 129 0.06 -6.36 13.90
N ASN A 130 -1.18 -6.12 14.34
CA ASN A 130 -2.25 -7.08 14.10
C ASN A 130 -2.50 -7.31 12.60
N ILE A 131 -2.35 -6.30 11.74
CA ILE A 131 -2.44 -6.47 10.28
C ILE A 131 -1.21 -7.23 9.76
N VAL A 132 -0.01 -6.80 10.15
CA VAL A 132 1.26 -7.39 9.66
C VAL A 132 1.42 -8.86 10.05
N ASP A 133 1.13 -9.21 11.31
CA ASP A 133 1.34 -10.56 11.85
C ASP A 133 0.30 -11.57 11.34
N ASN A 134 -0.89 -11.10 10.95
CA ASN A 134 -1.95 -11.95 10.41
C ASN A 134 -2.01 -11.94 8.88
N TRP A 135 -1.17 -11.15 8.21
CA TRP A 135 -1.16 -11.08 6.76
C TRP A 135 -0.75 -12.42 6.13
N LYS A 136 -1.48 -12.79 5.08
CA LYS A 136 -1.18 -13.93 4.21
C LYS A 136 -1.50 -13.54 2.76
N PRO A 137 -0.85 -14.09 1.73
CA PRO A 137 -1.33 -13.90 0.36
C PRO A 137 -2.71 -14.55 0.19
N LYS A 138 -3.61 -13.88 -0.56
CA LYS A 138 -4.92 -14.39 -0.97
C LYS A 138 -4.79 -15.53 -1.98
N TYR A 139 -3.75 -15.49 -2.82
CA TYR A 139 -3.47 -16.50 -3.84
C TYR A 139 -2.06 -17.08 -3.69
N PRO A 140 -1.79 -17.87 -2.63
CA PRO A 140 -0.45 -18.37 -2.28
C PRO A 140 0.20 -19.22 -3.38
N ASP A 141 -0.60 -19.91 -4.20
CA ASP A 141 -0.11 -20.88 -5.20
C ASP A 141 0.24 -20.24 -6.56
N LYS A 142 -0.14 -18.97 -6.78
CA LYS A 142 0.08 -18.30 -8.07
C LYS A 142 1.52 -17.86 -8.29
N PHE A 143 2.19 -17.47 -7.22
CA PHE A 143 3.59 -17.03 -7.22
C PHE A 143 4.26 -17.54 -5.93
N PRO A 144 4.64 -18.84 -5.88
CA PRO A 144 5.39 -19.38 -4.75
C PRO A 144 6.79 -18.76 -4.67
N ASP A 145 7.36 -18.75 -3.45
CA ASP A 145 8.70 -18.20 -3.17
C ASP A 145 9.84 -18.96 -3.88
#